data_AF-N1W004-F1
#
_entry.id   AF-N1W004-F1
#
_cell.length_a   1.000
_cell.length_b   1.000
_cell.length_c   1.000
_cell.angle_alpha   90.00
_cell.angle_beta   90.00
_cell.angle_gamma   90.00
#
_symmetry.space_group_name_H-M   'P 1'
#
loop_
_entity.id
_entity.type
_entity.pdbx_description
1 polymer ?
#
loop_
_entity_poly.entity_id
_entity_poly.type
_entity_poly.pdbx_seq_one_letter_code
_entity_poly.pdbx_strand_id
1 'polypeptide(L)'
;MIQLPSGKEITIISKPSLESKDVTLRVVSSKLAQEFVDHFEFGNKQLFVDCDEDALLEIDPNVKEESKRLLWESGNLKFTADDWKSFQETIPPLSPFLAQDLSGKDLMLAWGKKESLLSAVDSGLGTYFSRSRNGKWVKGEESGHLQNLSAIYVHSNPFFIQYVTGQIGAACHTGYYSCFFRELGPKNTISFVYSNKVGA
;
A
#
# COMPACT_ATOMS: atom_id res chain seq x y z
N MET A 1 -21.29 5.78 5.74
CA MET A 1 -21.35 4.33 5.55
C MET A 1 -20.40 4.00 4.43
N ILE A 2 -19.41 3.15 4.69
CA ILE A 2 -18.52 2.58 3.67
C ILE A 2 -19.32 1.64 2.77
N GLN A 3 -18.99 1.62 1.48
CA GLN A 3 -19.60 0.82 0.45
C GLN A 3 -18.51 0.10 -0.33
N LEU A 4 -18.01 -1.00 0.25
CA LEU A 4 -17.01 -1.82 -0.42
C LEU A 4 -17.54 -2.27 -1.80
N PRO A 5 -16.73 -2.14 -2.88
CA PRO A 5 -17.20 -2.41 -4.23
C PRO A 5 -17.51 -3.89 -4.41
N SER A 6 -18.73 -4.19 -4.86
CA SER A 6 -19.18 -5.56 -5.09
C SER A 6 -18.42 -6.25 -6.22
N GLY A 7 -18.10 -7.53 -6.03
CA GLY A 7 -17.46 -8.37 -7.05
C GLY A 7 -15.98 -8.04 -7.29
N LYS A 8 -15.39 -7.16 -6.47
CA LYS A 8 -13.96 -6.83 -6.51
C LYS A 8 -13.20 -7.55 -5.41
N GLU A 9 -11.90 -7.68 -5.64
CA GLU A 9 -10.93 -8.01 -4.61
C GLU A 9 -10.66 -6.77 -3.75
N ILE A 10 -10.65 -6.96 -2.44
CA ILE A 10 -10.35 -5.94 -1.43
C ILE A 10 -9.08 -6.37 -0.73
N THR A 11 -8.19 -5.42 -0.52
CA THR A 11 -6.95 -5.67 0.21
C THR A 11 -7.10 -5.25 1.66
N ILE A 12 -6.74 -6.11 2.60
CA ILE A 12 -6.65 -5.76 4.02
C ILE A 12 -5.19 -5.77 4.41
N ILE A 13 -4.69 -4.60 4.78
CA ILE A 13 -3.35 -4.34 5.28
C ILE A 13 -3.44 -4.36 6.80
N SER A 14 -2.58 -5.10 7.48
CA SER A 14 -2.55 -5.15 8.95
C SER A 14 -1.14 -4.85 9.47
N LYS A 15 -1.04 -4.02 10.51
CA LYS A 15 0.26 -3.64 11.12
C LYS A 15 0.12 -3.33 12.63
N PRO A 16 1.21 -3.41 13.41
CA PRO A 16 1.13 -3.25 14.87
C PRO A 16 0.96 -1.81 15.36
N SER A 17 1.37 -0.81 14.57
CA SER A 17 1.20 0.62 14.88
C SER A 17 1.21 1.44 13.59
N LEU A 18 0.78 2.71 13.63
CA LEU A 18 0.78 3.59 12.45
C LEU A 18 2.17 3.82 11.88
N GLU A 19 3.20 3.87 12.73
CA GLU A 19 4.60 4.13 12.39
C GLU A 19 5.37 2.84 12.03
N SER A 20 4.76 1.67 12.21
CA SER A 20 5.44 0.42 11.92
C SER A 20 5.73 0.27 10.43
N LYS A 21 6.94 -0.18 10.11
CA LYS A 21 7.29 -0.62 8.75
C LYS A 21 7.01 -2.10 8.55
N ASP A 22 6.61 -2.81 9.60
CA ASP A 22 6.17 -4.19 9.53
C ASP A 22 4.69 -4.22 9.23
N VAL A 23 4.35 -5.03 8.24
CA VAL A 23 3.03 -5.05 7.64
C VAL A 23 2.80 -6.43 7.03
N THR A 24 1.60 -6.94 7.20
CA THR A 24 1.07 -8.08 6.46
C THR A 24 -0.09 -7.61 5.61
N LEU A 25 -0.44 -8.41 4.61
CA LEU A 25 -1.48 -8.09 3.65
C LEU A 25 -2.29 -9.35 3.36
N ARG A 26 -3.58 -9.21 3.10
CA ARG A 26 -4.40 -10.26 2.49
C ARG A 26 -5.31 -9.67 1.42
N VAL A 27 -5.47 -10.39 0.31
CA VAL A 27 -6.43 -10.05 -0.74
C VAL A 27 -7.63 -10.98 -0.59
N VAL A 28 -8.80 -10.42 -0.39
CA VAL A 28 -10.04 -11.16 -0.12
C VAL A 28 -11.18 -10.69 -1.01
N SER A 29 -12.25 -11.46 -1.11
CA SER A 29 -13.45 -11.03 -1.83
C SER A 29 -14.14 -9.86 -1.10
N SER A 30 -14.90 -9.04 -1.84
CA SER A 30 -15.72 -7.98 -1.24
C SER A 30 -16.66 -8.48 -0.13
N LYS A 31 -17.18 -9.71 -0.25
CA LYS A 31 -18.00 -10.34 0.79
C LYS A 31 -17.20 -10.60 2.07
N LEU A 32 -16.02 -11.21 1.95
CA LEU A 32 -15.16 -11.49 3.12
C LEU A 32 -14.62 -10.20 3.75
N ALA A 33 -14.35 -9.17 2.95
CA ALA A 33 -13.97 -7.86 3.47
C ALA A 33 -15.12 -7.19 4.22
N GLN A 34 -16.36 -7.30 3.73
CA GLN A 34 -17.53 -6.81 4.45
C GLN A 34 -17.72 -7.56 5.77
N GLU A 35 -17.59 -8.89 5.76
CA GLU A 35 -17.62 -9.70 6.98
C GLU A 35 -16.52 -9.28 7.97
N PHE A 36 -15.31 -8.98 7.49
CA PHE A 36 -14.23 -8.46 8.34
C PHE A 36 -14.59 -7.11 8.99
N VAL A 37 -15.17 -6.18 8.23
CA VAL A 37 -15.62 -4.88 8.76
C VAL A 37 -16.75 -5.05 9.78
N ASP A 38 -17.75 -5.88 9.47
CA ASP A 38 -18.94 -6.07 10.31
C ASP A 38 -18.61 -6.67 11.68
N HIS A 39 -17.52 -7.46 11.75
CA HIS A 39 -17.03 -8.09 12.97
C HIS A 39 -15.77 -7.41 13.53
N PHE A 40 -15.40 -6.22 13.04
CA PHE A 40 -14.21 -5.53 13.51
C PHE A 40 -14.37 -5.02 14.95
N GLU A 41 -13.42 -5.38 15.81
CA GLU A 41 -13.40 -4.98 17.22
C GLU A 41 -12.55 -3.72 17.42
N PHE A 42 -13.19 -2.56 17.46
CA PHE A 42 -12.56 -1.23 17.62
C PHE A 42 -11.89 -0.96 18.99
N GLY A 43 -11.58 -1.99 19.80
CA GLY A 43 -11.06 -1.83 21.16
C GLY A 43 -9.76 -1.04 21.24
N ASN A 44 -8.62 -1.73 21.17
CA ASN A 44 -7.30 -1.11 21.02
C ASN A 44 -6.81 -1.15 19.55
N LYS A 45 -7.72 -1.45 18.62
CA LYS A 45 -7.46 -1.55 17.19
C LYS A 45 -8.09 -0.38 16.46
N GLN A 46 -7.49 0.02 15.35
CA GLN A 46 -8.01 1.06 14.48
C GLN A 46 -8.23 0.50 13.09
N LEU A 47 -9.22 1.02 12.38
CA LEU A 47 -9.51 0.62 11.00
C LEU A 47 -9.66 1.85 10.14
N PHE A 48 -8.92 1.88 9.05
CA PHE A 48 -8.98 2.93 8.04
C PHE A 48 -9.45 2.34 6.73
N VAL A 49 -10.06 3.17 5.92
CA VAL A 49 -10.45 2.85 4.55
C VAL A 49 -9.75 3.82 3.61
N ASP A 50 -9.25 3.30 2.49
CA ASP A 50 -8.63 4.11 1.46
C ASP A 50 -9.67 4.98 0.71
N CYS A 51 -9.27 5.67 -0.36
CA CYS A 51 -10.13 6.68 -1.00
C CYS A 51 -11.28 6.11 -1.84
N ASP A 52 -11.07 4.94 -2.44
CA ASP A 52 -11.98 4.27 -3.37
C ASP A 52 -12.53 2.95 -2.81
N GLU A 53 -12.27 2.69 -1.53
CA GLU A 53 -12.88 1.64 -0.71
C GLU A 53 -12.52 0.23 -1.17
N ASP A 54 -11.37 0.08 -1.85
CA ASP A 54 -10.82 -1.23 -2.26
C ASP A 54 -9.56 -1.65 -1.47
N ALA A 55 -9.15 -0.83 -0.49
CA ALA A 55 -8.20 -1.21 0.55
C ALA A 55 -8.63 -0.77 1.96
N LEU A 56 -8.37 -1.65 2.92
CA LEU A 56 -8.55 -1.43 4.35
C LEU A 56 -7.19 -1.49 5.04
N LEU A 57 -6.99 -0.63 6.04
CA LEU A 57 -5.79 -0.62 6.89
C LEU A 57 -6.20 -0.83 8.35
N GLU A 58 -5.81 -1.97 8.90
CA GLU A 58 -5.99 -2.36 10.29
C GLU A 58 -4.71 -2.07 11.08
N ILE A 59 -4.86 -1.34 12.17
CA ILE A 59 -3.84 -1.22 13.21
C ILE A 59 -4.25 -2.14 14.35
N ASP A 60 -3.49 -3.21 14.56
CA ASP A 60 -3.72 -4.18 15.63
C ASP A 60 -2.37 -4.49 16.30
N PRO A 61 -2.18 -4.11 17.58
CA PRO A 61 -0.93 -4.34 18.31
C PRO A 61 -0.49 -5.81 18.41
N ASN A 62 -1.39 -6.76 18.12
CA ASN A 62 -1.08 -8.19 18.14
C ASN A 62 -0.56 -8.72 16.79
N VAL A 63 -0.59 -7.89 15.74
CA VAL A 63 0.00 -8.24 14.44
C VAL A 63 1.50 -8.46 14.63
N LYS A 64 1.96 -9.64 14.25
CA LYS A 64 3.37 -10.02 14.32
C LYS A 64 4.10 -9.55 13.08
N GLU A 65 5.40 -9.32 13.23
CA GLU A 65 6.29 -9.10 12.11
C GLU A 65 6.28 -10.31 11.17
N GLU A 66 6.15 -10.04 9.87
CA GLU A 66 6.35 -11.03 8.81
C GLU A 66 7.71 -10.82 8.14
N SER A 67 8.30 -11.92 7.67
CA SER A 67 9.60 -11.85 7.02
C SER A 67 9.51 -11.17 5.66
N LYS A 68 10.34 -10.14 5.49
CA LYS A 68 10.51 -9.41 4.24
C LYS A 68 11.98 -9.31 3.88
N ARG A 69 12.28 -9.25 2.59
CA ARG A 69 13.65 -9.10 2.08
C ARG A 69 13.84 -7.71 1.50
N LEU A 70 14.94 -7.07 1.87
CA LEU A 70 15.35 -5.80 1.24
C LEU A 70 15.84 -6.10 -0.17
N LEU A 71 15.11 -5.63 -1.17
CA LEU A 71 15.43 -5.83 -2.59
C LEU A 71 16.33 -4.72 -3.12
N TRP A 72 16.01 -3.48 -2.78
CA TRP A 72 16.65 -2.28 -3.32
C TRP A 72 16.68 -1.19 -2.25
N GLU A 73 17.73 -0.39 -2.23
CA GLU A 73 17.85 0.76 -1.33
C GLU A 73 18.78 1.81 -1.93
N SER A 74 18.34 3.08 -1.92
CA SER A 74 19.15 4.24 -2.32
C SER A 74 19.89 4.04 -3.65
N GLY A 75 19.19 3.60 -4.69
CA GLY A 75 19.75 3.39 -6.03
C GLY A 75 20.42 2.03 -6.26
N ASN A 76 20.50 1.16 -5.26
CA ASN A 76 21.28 -0.08 -5.34
C ASN A 76 20.42 -1.31 -5.08
N LEU A 77 20.48 -2.29 -6.00
CA LEU A 77 19.98 -3.63 -5.74
C LEU A 77 20.80 -4.29 -4.61
N LYS A 78 20.12 -4.98 -3.72
CA LYS A 78 20.74 -5.76 -2.62
C LYS A 78 20.82 -7.24 -2.92
N PHE A 79 20.13 -7.68 -3.96
CA PHE A 79 20.23 -9.04 -4.46
C PHE A 79 21.48 -9.18 -5.31
N THR A 80 22.09 -10.37 -5.31
CA THR A 80 23.11 -10.68 -6.32
C THR A 80 22.46 -10.71 -7.72
N ALA A 81 23.28 -10.68 -8.78
CA ALA A 81 22.76 -10.75 -10.15
C ALA A 81 21.93 -12.03 -10.39
N ASP A 82 22.39 -13.16 -9.84
CA ASP A 82 21.70 -14.45 -9.95
C ASP A 82 20.42 -14.46 -9.12
N ASP A 83 20.46 -13.99 -7.87
CA ASP A 83 19.26 -13.87 -7.02
C ASP A 83 18.21 -12.97 -7.64
N TRP A 84 18.64 -11.85 -8.25
CA TRP A 84 17.74 -10.92 -8.92
C TRP A 84 17.07 -11.55 -10.12
N LYS A 85 17.82 -12.27 -10.95
CA LYS A 85 17.29 -12.99 -12.10
C LYS A 85 16.31 -14.07 -11.67
N SER A 86 16.66 -14.90 -10.69
CA SER A 86 15.78 -15.93 -10.16
C SER A 86 14.53 -15.34 -9.51
N PHE A 87 14.66 -14.25 -8.76
CA PHE A 87 13.53 -13.57 -8.14
C PHE A 87 12.53 -13.05 -9.16
N GLN A 88 12.98 -12.45 -10.27
CA GLN A 88 12.10 -11.93 -11.31
C GLN A 88 11.12 -12.97 -11.89
N GLU A 89 11.53 -14.23 -11.94
CA GLU A 89 10.69 -15.34 -12.40
C GLU A 89 9.63 -15.76 -11.37
N THR A 90 9.78 -15.35 -10.10
CA THR A 90 8.82 -15.63 -9.03
C THR A 90 7.73 -14.56 -8.90
N ILE A 91 7.88 -13.42 -9.58
CA ILE A 91 6.94 -12.30 -9.48
C ILE A 91 5.62 -12.70 -10.16
N PRO A 92 4.49 -12.69 -9.44
CA PRO A 92 3.20 -12.98 -10.05
C PRO A 92 2.83 -11.98 -11.16
N PRO A 93 1.94 -12.35 -12.10
CA PRO A 93 1.56 -11.47 -13.21
C PRO A 93 0.95 -10.13 -12.78
N LEU A 94 0.40 -10.07 -11.56
CA LEU A 94 -0.17 -8.89 -10.94
C LEU A 94 -0.08 -9.05 -9.42
N SER A 95 0.34 -8.01 -8.69
CA SER A 95 0.49 -8.09 -7.23
C SER A 95 0.22 -6.74 -6.56
N PRO A 96 -0.11 -6.74 -5.25
CA PRO A 96 -0.25 -5.51 -4.47
C PRO A 96 1.10 -4.82 -4.27
N PHE A 97 1.12 -3.50 -4.41
CA PHE A 97 2.27 -2.63 -4.15
C PHE A 97 1.81 -1.60 -3.12
N LEU A 98 2.31 -1.71 -1.89
CA LEU A 98 2.01 -0.83 -0.78
C LEU A 98 3.08 0.26 -0.66
N ALA A 99 2.68 1.53 -0.67
CA ALA A 99 3.59 2.63 -0.38
C ALA A 99 3.44 3.09 1.07
N GLN A 100 4.57 3.19 1.75
CA GLN A 100 4.72 3.85 3.04
C GLN A 100 5.64 5.06 2.92
N ASP A 101 5.46 6.04 3.79
CA ASP A 101 6.44 7.11 3.93
C ASP A 101 7.65 6.68 4.79
N LEU A 102 8.63 7.56 4.92
CA LEU A 102 9.85 7.32 5.71
C LEU A 102 9.57 7.04 7.19
N SER A 103 8.45 7.55 7.73
CA SER A 103 8.00 7.33 9.10
C SER A 103 7.24 6.03 9.31
N GLY A 104 6.94 5.30 8.23
CA GLY A 104 6.20 4.04 8.24
C GLY A 104 4.70 4.21 8.01
N LYS A 105 4.19 5.43 7.82
CA LYS A 105 2.76 5.66 7.56
C LYS A 105 2.37 5.18 6.16
N ASP A 106 1.30 4.40 6.07
CA ASP A 106 0.77 3.92 4.80
C ASP A 106 0.14 5.05 4.00
N LEU A 107 0.55 5.18 2.74
CA LEU A 107 0.17 6.25 1.84
C LEU A 107 -0.90 5.82 0.85
N MET A 108 -0.70 4.68 0.22
CA MET A 108 -1.63 4.14 -0.77
C MET A 108 -1.30 2.67 -1.05
N LEU A 109 -2.31 1.96 -1.51
CA LEU A 109 -2.15 0.68 -2.19
C LEU A 109 -2.39 0.89 -3.68
N ALA A 110 -1.60 0.20 -4.51
CA ALA A 110 -1.90 0.03 -5.92
C ALA A 110 -1.52 -1.38 -6.36
N TRP A 111 -1.78 -1.68 -7.63
CA TRP A 111 -1.36 -2.92 -8.24
C TRP A 111 -0.13 -2.67 -9.11
N GLY A 112 0.75 -3.67 -9.21
CA GLY A 112 1.93 -3.64 -10.04
C GLY A 112 2.17 -4.98 -10.73
N LYS A 113 2.93 -4.92 -11.83
CA LYS A 113 3.46 -6.10 -12.52
C LYS A 113 4.98 -6.15 -12.37
N LYS A 114 5.60 -7.21 -12.89
CA LYS A 114 7.06 -7.30 -13.00
C LYS A 114 7.65 -6.04 -13.62
N GLU A 115 7.10 -5.54 -14.73
CA GLU A 115 7.59 -4.37 -15.44
C GLU A 115 7.47 -3.08 -14.62
N SER A 116 6.48 -2.99 -13.73
CA SER A 116 6.36 -1.88 -12.78
C SER A 116 7.51 -1.90 -11.78
N LEU A 117 7.82 -3.07 -11.21
CA LEU A 117 8.93 -3.22 -10.26
C LEU A 117 10.29 -2.94 -10.91
N LEU A 118 10.53 -3.46 -12.11
CA LEU A 118 11.77 -3.20 -12.85
C LEU A 118 11.97 -1.71 -13.11
N SER A 119 10.90 -1.02 -13.53
CA SER A 119 10.91 0.42 -13.77
C SER A 119 11.18 1.22 -12.48
N ALA A 120 10.63 0.77 -11.34
CA ALA A 120 10.85 1.40 -10.05
C ALA A 120 12.30 1.21 -9.55
N VAL A 121 12.87 0.01 -9.73
CA VAL A 121 14.28 -0.29 -9.41
C VAL A 121 15.24 0.57 -10.24
N ASP A 122 14.95 0.76 -11.53
CA ASP A 122 15.77 1.53 -12.46
C ASP A 122 15.70 3.04 -12.19
N SER A 123 14.48 3.58 -12.06
CA SER A 123 14.26 5.02 -11.92
C SER A 123 14.36 5.54 -10.48
N GLY A 124 14.20 4.68 -9.48
CA GLY A 124 14.01 5.10 -8.09
C GLY A 124 12.67 5.80 -7.82
N LEU A 125 11.68 5.66 -8.71
CA LEU A 125 10.37 6.29 -8.59
C LEU A 125 9.25 5.25 -8.41
N GLY A 126 8.27 5.58 -7.54
CA GLY A 126 7.08 4.77 -7.33
C GLY A 126 6.33 4.53 -8.64
N THR A 127 6.40 3.30 -9.15
CA THR A 127 5.84 2.90 -10.44
C THR A 127 4.86 1.75 -10.27
N TYR A 128 3.71 1.85 -10.92
CA TYR A 128 2.56 0.96 -10.72
C TYR A 128 1.95 0.53 -12.05
N PHE A 129 0.89 -0.28 -11.99
CA PHE A 129 0.09 -0.72 -13.13
C PHE A 129 -1.39 -0.40 -12.89
N SER A 130 -1.98 0.40 -13.78
CA SER A 130 -3.40 0.67 -13.77
C SER A 130 -4.14 -0.48 -14.45
N ARG A 131 -4.98 -1.19 -13.69
CA ARG A 131 -5.83 -2.26 -14.22
C ARG A 131 -6.87 -1.75 -15.22
N SER A 132 -7.46 -0.58 -14.95
CA SER A 132 -8.49 0.03 -15.80
C SER A 132 -7.93 0.65 -17.08
N ARG A 133 -6.76 1.30 -17.01
CA ARG A 133 -6.08 1.86 -18.20
C ARG A 133 -5.22 0.81 -18.92
N ASN A 134 -5.08 -0.38 -18.33
CA ASN A 134 -4.23 -1.47 -18.81
C ASN A 134 -2.80 -0.99 -19.14
N GLY A 135 -2.21 -0.18 -18.25
CA GLY A 135 -0.95 0.51 -18.52
C GLY A 135 -0.14 0.83 -17.27
N LYS A 136 1.19 0.83 -17.42
CA LYS A 136 2.14 1.27 -16.40
C LYS A 136 2.05 2.78 -16.21
N TRP A 137 2.24 3.27 -15.00
CA TRP A 137 2.27 4.72 -14.69
C TRP A 137 3.23 5.01 -13.54
N VAL A 138 3.84 6.20 -13.56
CA VAL A 138 4.70 6.69 -12.48
C VAL A 138 3.89 7.61 -11.57
N LYS A 139 3.94 7.39 -10.26
CA LYS A 139 3.15 8.19 -9.32
C LYS A 139 3.59 9.63 -9.32
N GLY A 140 2.63 10.51 -9.64
CA GLY A 140 2.85 11.95 -9.67
C GLY A 140 3.45 12.49 -10.97
N GLU A 141 3.60 11.67 -12.01
CA GLU A 141 4.12 12.13 -13.32
C GLU A 141 3.35 13.33 -13.88
N GLU A 142 2.01 13.32 -13.75
CA GLU A 142 1.15 14.42 -14.20
C GLU A 142 1.00 15.54 -13.15
N SER A 143 0.96 15.19 -11.86
CA SER A 143 0.63 16.14 -10.78
C SER A 143 1.84 16.76 -10.07
N GLY A 144 3.04 16.27 -10.32
CA GLY A 144 4.25 16.59 -9.56
C GLY A 144 4.33 15.97 -8.16
N HIS A 145 3.30 15.21 -7.72
CA HIS A 145 3.27 14.58 -6.40
C HIS A 145 3.99 13.21 -6.40
N LEU A 146 5.30 13.29 -6.61
CA LEU A 146 6.18 12.14 -6.84
C LEU A 146 6.41 11.30 -5.57
N GLN A 147 6.70 10.01 -5.78
CA GLN A 147 7.21 9.12 -4.75
C GLN A 147 8.66 8.75 -5.06
N ASN A 148 9.60 9.39 -4.36
CA ASN A 148 11.01 9.04 -4.45
C ASN A 148 11.27 7.84 -3.55
N LEU A 149 11.69 6.71 -4.12
CA LEU A 149 11.91 5.49 -3.36
C LEU A 149 13.20 5.60 -2.56
N SER A 150 13.13 5.31 -1.27
CA SER A 150 14.32 5.12 -0.42
C SER A 150 14.68 3.64 -0.31
N ALA A 151 13.68 2.76 -0.27
CA ALA A 151 13.84 1.31 -0.21
C ALA A 151 12.66 0.57 -0.85
N ILE A 152 12.94 -0.65 -1.31
CA ILE A 152 11.94 -1.61 -1.78
C ILE A 152 12.13 -2.91 -1.02
N TYR A 153 11.06 -3.37 -0.38
CA TYR A 153 10.99 -4.68 0.28
C TYR A 153 10.06 -5.61 -0.49
N VAL A 154 10.37 -6.89 -0.42
CA VAL A 154 9.58 -7.97 -1.01
C VAL A 154 9.10 -8.87 0.11
N HIS A 155 7.80 -9.16 0.09
CA HIS A 155 7.14 -10.17 0.92
C HIS A 155 6.79 -11.36 0.05
N SER A 156 6.93 -12.57 0.60
CA SER A 156 6.75 -13.82 -0.17
C SER A 156 5.47 -14.58 0.17
N ASN A 157 4.83 -14.31 1.31
CA ASN A 157 3.64 -15.02 1.74
C ASN A 157 2.68 -14.15 2.58
N PRO A 158 1.67 -13.50 1.96
CA PRO A 158 1.44 -13.49 0.53
C PRO A 158 2.46 -12.62 -0.22
N PHE A 159 2.51 -12.75 -1.55
CA PHE A 159 3.41 -11.95 -2.36
C PHE A 159 2.91 -10.50 -2.48
N PHE A 160 3.73 -9.54 -2.04
CA PHE A 160 3.52 -8.13 -2.33
C PHE A 160 4.83 -7.34 -2.28
N ILE A 161 4.81 -6.15 -2.86
CA ILE A 161 5.92 -5.20 -2.84
C ILE A 161 5.59 -4.09 -1.84
N GLN A 162 6.57 -3.73 -1.01
CA GLN A 162 6.47 -2.61 -0.10
C GLN A 162 7.50 -1.55 -0.49
N TYR A 163 7.03 -0.36 -0.83
CA TYR A 163 7.84 0.82 -1.09
C TYR A 163 7.95 1.67 0.15
N VAL A 164 9.17 2.06 0.51
CA VAL A 164 9.42 3.13 1.46
C VAL A 164 9.79 4.38 0.65
N THR A 165 9.06 5.46 0.87
CA THR A 165 9.04 6.61 -0.04
C THR A 165 9.25 7.93 0.69
N GLY A 166 10.05 8.81 0.09
CA GLY A 166 9.98 10.25 0.31
C GLY A 166 8.87 10.84 -0.55
N GLN A 167 7.65 10.87 -0.02
CA GLN A 167 6.47 11.40 -0.71
C GLN A 167 6.59 12.93 -0.86
N ILE A 168 6.47 13.41 -2.10
CA ILE A 168 6.30 14.82 -2.43
C ILE A 168 4.81 15.09 -2.64
N GLY A 169 4.26 16.11 -1.98
CA GLY A 169 2.85 16.47 -2.15
C GLY A 169 1.88 15.42 -1.59
N ALA A 170 0.73 15.27 -2.23
CA ALA A 170 -0.30 14.30 -1.83
C ALA A 170 -0.10 12.93 -2.51
N ALA A 171 -0.13 11.84 -1.72
CA ALA A 171 -0.26 10.50 -2.29
C ALA A 171 -1.66 10.27 -2.89
N CYS A 172 -2.71 10.78 -2.23
CA CYS A 172 -4.08 10.58 -2.68
C CYS A 172 -4.51 11.61 -3.73
N HIS A 173 -5.25 11.16 -4.75
CA HIS A 173 -5.84 12.03 -5.77
C HIS A 173 -6.88 13.02 -5.22
N THR A 174 -7.42 12.76 -4.03
CA THR A 174 -8.36 13.67 -3.35
C THR A 174 -7.67 14.88 -2.71
N GLY A 175 -6.33 14.89 -2.68
CA GLY A 175 -5.49 15.95 -2.13
C GLY A 175 -4.96 15.67 -0.72
N TYR A 176 -5.37 14.57 -0.07
CA TYR A 176 -4.82 14.18 1.22
C TYR A 176 -3.45 13.51 1.10
N TYR A 177 -2.62 13.67 2.14
CA TYR A 177 -1.27 13.11 2.16
C TYR A 177 -1.26 11.58 1.99
N SER A 178 -2.23 10.88 2.58
CA SER A 178 -2.46 9.44 2.39
C SER A 178 -3.89 9.19 1.91
N CYS A 179 -4.10 8.10 1.16
CA CYS A 179 -5.43 7.58 0.82
C CYS A 179 -6.20 7.12 2.06
N PHE A 180 -5.51 6.67 3.11
CA PHE A 180 -6.09 6.26 4.40
C PHE A 180 -6.40 7.48 5.28
N PHE A 181 -7.06 8.49 4.73
CA PHE A 181 -7.45 9.72 5.44
C PHE A 181 -8.75 9.58 6.23
N ARG A 182 -9.44 8.44 6.12
CA ARG A 182 -10.70 8.14 6.79
C ARG A 182 -10.49 7.01 7.79
N GLU A 183 -10.73 7.29 9.05
CA GLU A 183 -10.78 6.30 10.12
C GLU A 183 -12.24 5.92 10.38
N LEU A 184 -12.48 4.62 10.46
CA LEU A 184 -13.77 4.06 10.79
C LEU A 184 -13.88 3.90 12.31
N GLY A 185 -15.07 4.14 12.83
CA GLY A 185 -15.39 3.90 14.22
C GLY A 185 -16.64 3.04 14.41
N PRO A 186 -16.98 2.72 15.67
CA PRO A 186 -18.15 1.92 16.00
C PRO A 186 -19.43 2.47 15.36
N LYS A 187 -20.33 1.58 14.94
CA LYS A 187 -21.61 1.93 14.28
C LYS A 187 -21.41 2.72 12.98
N ASN A 188 -20.36 2.42 12.21
CA ASN A 188 -20.05 3.02 10.90
C ASN A 188 -19.82 4.55 10.96
N THR A 189 -19.33 5.06 12.09
CA THR A 189 -18.87 6.45 12.17
C THR A 189 -17.57 6.62 11.37
N ILE A 190 -17.33 7.84 10.90
CA ILE A 190 -16.13 8.17 10.13
C ILE A 190 -15.52 9.46 10.70
N SER A 191 -14.22 9.41 11.01
CA SER A 191 -13.38 10.56 11.34
C SER A 191 -12.33 10.79 10.24
N PHE A 192 -11.86 12.02 10.11
CA PHE A 192 -10.81 12.38 9.17
C PHE A 192 -9.47 12.53 9.91
N VAL A 193 -8.45 11.83 9.41
CA VAL A 193 -7.10 11.80 10.01
C VAL A 193 -6.36 13.12 9.77
N TYR A 194 -6.61 13.75 8.62
CA TYR A 194 -5.99 15.01 8.24
C TYR A 194 -7.01 16.15 8.33
N SER A 195 -6.63 17.24 9.00
CA SER A 195 -7.44 18.45 9.06
C SER A 195 -7.51 19.18 7.72
N ASN A 196 -6.43 19.15 6.94
CA ASN A 196 -6.30 19.86 5.66
C ASN A 196 -5.71 18.97 4.57
N LYS A 197 -6.00 19.34 3.32
CA LYS A 197 -5.33 18.78 2.14
C LYS A 197 -3.94 19.36 1.99
N VAL A 198 -3.07 18.66 1.25
CA VAL A 198 -1.72 19.15 0.99
C VAL A 198 -1.80 20.43 0.16
N GLY A 199 -1.21 21.51 0.68
CA GLY A 199 -1.18 22.82 0.03
C GLY A 199 -2.44 23.69 0.22
N ALA A 200 -3.38 23.25 1.06
CA ALA A 200 -4.57 24.03 1.44
C ALA A 200 -4.35 24.84 2.73
#